data_AF-A0A3A5VUH8-F1
#
_entry.id   AF-A0A3A5VUH8-F1
#
_cell.length_a   1.000
_cell.length_b   1.000
_cell.length_c   1.000
_cell.angle_alpha   90.00
_cell.angle_beta   90.00
_cell.angle_gamma   90.00
#
_symmetry.space_group_name_H-M   'P 1'
#
loop_
_entity.id
_entity.type
_entity.pdbx_description
1 polymer ?
#
loop_
_entity_poly.entity_id
_entity_poly.type
_entity_poly.pdbx_seq_one_letter_code
_entity_poly.pdbx_strand_id
1 'polypeptide(L)'
;KVAGGALQAASLSKLKRSEYPSMRHINQHSTGTSVGAFVVNLPGVYSHQNRAQVLYTLLVDARDFPNLPTAYVLTPACEDIAHVNIYRRNFFSVAPGQELCAVCVGDKFSTIEWPENWQAAEVSHDVKMGIFLDQVRMVLNNPNPGDIAREV
;
A
#
# COMPACT_ATOMS: atom_id res chain seq x y z
N LYS A 1 9.79 7.34 -20.69
CA LYS A 1 9.03 6.16 -21.20
C LYS A 1 8.39 5.49 -19.99
N VAL A 2 7.07 5.56 -19.84
CA VAL A 2 6.36 4.76 -18.84
C VAL A 2 6.28 3.35 -19.40
N ALA A 3 7.17 2.48 -18.96
CA ALA A 3 7.24 1.10 -19.42
C ALA A 3 6.14 0.28 -18.74
N GLY A 4 5.18 -0.22 -19.51
CA GLY A 4 4.56 -1.54 -19.30
C GLY A 4 3.71 -1.86 -18.06
N GLY A 5 3.75 -1.14 -16.94
CA GLY A 5 2.99 -1.51 -15.75
C GLY A 5 2.43 -0.32 -15.00
N ALA A 6 1.12 -0.14 -14.98
CA ALA A 6 0.48 0.85 -14.11
C ALA A 6 -0.98 0.46 -13.88
N LEU A 7 -1.55 0.91 -12.76
CA LEU A 7 -2.98 0.76 -12.53
C LEU A 7 -3.74 1.56 -13.59
N GLN A 8 -4.82 1.00 -14.13
CA GLN A 8 -5.67 1.74 -15.08
C GLN A 8 -6.46 2.81 -14.32
N ALA A 9 -6.56 4.02 -14.89
CA ALA A 9 -7.32 5.12 -14.27
C ALA A 9 -8.81 4.77 -14.08
N ALA A 10 -9.39 3.98 -14.98
CA ALA A 10 -10.74 3.46 -14.86
C ALA A 10 -10.91 2.53 -13.64
N SER A 11 -9.93 1.66 -13.38
CA SER A 11 -9.93 0.78 -12.21
C SER A 11 -9.82 1.55 -10.90
N LEU A 12 -8.94 2.56 -10.83
CA LEU A 12 -8.90 3.47 -9.68
C LEU A 12 -10.27 4.14 -9.45
N SER A 13 -10.89 4.63 -10.52
CA SER A 13 -12.19 5.30 -10.45
C SER A 13 -13.30 4.36 -9.97
N LYS A 14 -13.24 3.07 -10.33
CA LYS A 14 -14.18 2.05 -9.85
C LYS A 14 -14.01 1.80 -8.36
N LEU A 15 -12.78 1.59 -7.88
CA LEU A 15 -12.46 1.41 -6.45
C LEU A 15 -12.89 2.62 -5.59
N LYS A 16 -12.70 3.83 -6.11
CA LYS A 16 -13.17 5.07 -5.46
C LYS A 16 -14.68 5.14 -5.26
N ARG A 17 -15.45 4.54 -6.17
CA ARG A 17 -16.92 4.56 -6.11
C ARG A 17 -17.47 3.44 -5.22
N SER A 18 -16.65 2.46 -4.84
CA SER A 18 -17.03 1.34 -3.99
C SER A 18 -16.37 1.43 -2.61
N GLU A 19 -15.25 0.75 -2.42
CA GLU A 19 -14.68 0.39 -1.11
C GLU A 19 -13.65 1.40 -0.61
N TYR A 20 -13.04 2.19 -1.52
CA TYR A 20 -11.90 3.05 -1.21
C TYR A 20 -12.12 4.50 -1.68
N PRO A 21 -13.13 5.22 -1.13
CA PRO A 21 -13.48 6.57 -1.60
C PRO A 21 -12.39 7.63 -1.39
N SER A 22 -11.45 7.36 -0.47
CA SER A 22 -10.32 8.26 -0.17
C SER A 22 -9.23 8.26 -1.25
N MET A 23 -9.26 7.37 -2.25
CA MET A 23 -8.16 7.26 -3.20
C MET A 23 -8.00 8.51 -4.07
N ARG A 24 -6.75 8.96 -4.21
CA ARG A 24 -6.38 10.12 -5.05
C ARG A 24 -5.06 9.85 -5.75
N HIS A 25 -5.05 9.89 -7.09
CA HIS A 25 -3.80 9.68 -7.83
C HIS A 25 -2.83 10.85 -7.65
N ILE A 26 -1.55 10.58 -7.91
CA ILE A 26 -0.47 11.57 -7.91
C ILE A 26 -0.13 11.90 -9.35
N ASN A 27 -0.35 13.16 -9.73
CA ASN A 27 -0.18 13.65 -11.10
C ASN A 27 1.22 13.38 -11.67
N GLN A 28 2.27 13.51 -10.85
CA GLN A 28 3.67 13.32 -11.28
C GLN A 28 3.98 11.88 -11.73
N HIS A 29 3.18 10.90 -11.29
CA HIS A 29 3.34 9.48 -11.63
C HIS A 29 2.18 8.94 -12.47
N SER A 30 1.26 9.80 -12.90
CA SER A 30 0.01 9.39 -13.55
C SER A 30 -0.20 10.11 -14.87
N THR A 31 -0.97 9.48 -15.75
CA THR A 31 -1.46 10.06 -17.01
C THR A 31 -2.99 10.02 -17.01
N GLY A 32 -3.63 10.48 -18.10
CA GLY A 32 -5.08 10.40 -18.23
C GLY A 32 -5.63 8.96 -18.22
N THR A 33 -4.81 7.96 -18.56
CA THR A 33 -5.24 6.56 -18.68
C THR A 33 -4.55 5.62 -17.68
N SER A 34 -3.45 6.05 -17.06
CA SER A 34 -2.65 5.24 -16.14
C SER A 34 -2.38 5.96 -14.83
N VAL A 35 -2.29 5.20 -13.74
CA VAL A 35 -2.02 5.68 -12.38
C VAL A 35 -0.82 4.92 -11.86
N GLY A 36 0.34 5.59 -11.83
CA GLY A 36 1.56 5.00 -11.28
C GLY A 36 1.65 5.13 -9.76
N ALA A 37 1.05 6.16 -9.16
CA ALA A 37 0.98 6.26 -7.71
C ALA A 37 -0.29 6.97 -7.26
N PHE A 38 -0.76 6.63 -6.06
CA PHE A 38 -1.94 7.25 -5.45
C PHE A 38 -1.84 7.26 -3.93
N VAL A 39 -2.64 8.10 -3.30
CA VAL A 39 -2.84 8.15 -1.86
C VAL A 39 -4.17 7.50 -1.50
N VAL A 40 -4.23 6.77 -0.38
CA VAL A 40 -5.44 6.16 0.17
C VAL A 40 -5.40 6.20 1.70
N ASN A 41 -6.56 6.38 2.32
CA ASN A 41 -6.69 6.29 3.78
C ASN A 41 -7.21 4.91 4.17
N LEU A 42 -6.50 4.19 5.04
CA LEU A 42 -6.90 2.89 5.56
C LEU A 42 -6.87 2.87 7.09
N PRO A 43 -7.86 2.24 7.76
CA PRO A 43 -7.85 2.08 9.19
C PRO A 43 -6.83 1.01 9.62
N GLY A 44 -6.20 1.23 10.75
CA GLY A 44 -5.34 0.27 11.43
C GLY A 44 -5.30 0.51 12.94
N VAL A 45 -4.38 -0.14 13.61
CA VAL A 45 -4.11 0.07 15.03
C VAL A 45 -2.78 0.78 15.25
N TYR A 46 -2.58 1.34 16.45
CA TYR A 46 -1.33 2.01 16.79
C TYR A 46 -0.15 1.03 16.94
N SER A 47 -0.32 -0.05 17.69
CA SER A 47 0.69 -1.09 17.89
C SER A 47 0.07 -2.43 18.28
N HIS A 48 0.91 -3.45 18.49
CA HIS A 48 0.48 -4.75 18.99
C HIS A 48 -0.01 -4.70 20.46
N GLN A 49 0.50 -3.76 21.25
CA GLN A 49 0.12 -3.55 22.67
C GLN A 49 -1.04 -2.56 22.82
N ASN A 50 -1.10 -1.54 21.97
CA ASN A 50 -2.14 -0.53 21.96
C ASN A 50 -2.98 -0.63 20.68
N ARG A 51 -4.16 -1.22 20.81
CA ARG A 51 -5.09 -1.41 19.69
C ARG A 51 -6.00 -0.20 19.41
N ALA A 52 -5.65 0.98 19.93
CA ALA A 52 -6.34 2.23 19.57
C ALA A 52 -6.31 2.40 18.04
N GLN A 53 -7.45 2.81 17.49
CA GLN A 53 -7.62 2.97 16.05
C GLN A 53 -6.83 4.18 15.55
N VAL A 54 -6.11 3.98 14.46
CA VAL A 54 -5.34 5.00 13.76
C VAL A 54 -5.73 4.98 12.29
N LEU A 55 -5.99 6.16 11.73
CA LEU A 55 -6.21 6.31 10.30
C LEU A 55 -4.86 6.56 9.60
N TYR A 56 -4.38 5.57 8.86
CA TYR A 56 -3.16 5.69 8.09
C TYR A 56 -3.45 6.32 6.73
N THR A 57 -2.75 7.41 6.40
CA THR A 57 -2.69 7.94 5.04
C THR A 57 -1.50 7.29 4.35
N LEU A 58 -1.75 6.53 3.29
CA LEU A 58 -0.74 5.74 2.59
C LEU A 58 -0.50 6.27 1.18
N LEU A 59 0.76 6.35 0.78
CA LEU A 59 1.20 6.42 -0.60
C LEU A 59 1.36 4.99 -1.14
N VAL A 60 0.68 4.66 -2.23
CA VAL A 60 0.83 3.39 -2.94
C VAL A 60 1.58 3.63 -4.25
N ASP A 61 2.70 2.93 -4.42
CA ASP A 61 3.44 2.85 -5.67
C ASP A 61 2.96 1.66 -6.50
N ALA A 62 2.39 1.96 -7.65
CA ALA A 62 1.83 1.03 -8.61
C ALA A 62 2.49 1.19 -10.00
N ARG A 63 3.69 1.81 -10.07
CA ARG A 63 4.42 2.08 -11.33
C ARG A 63 4.94 0.83 -12.05
N ASP A 64 4.84 -0.34 -11.43
CA ASP A 64 5.21 -1.63 -12.01
C ASP A 64 4.02 -2.63 -12.03
N PHE A 65 2.80 -2.17 -11.76
CA PHE A 65 1.61 -3.01 -11.67
C PHE A 65 1.34 -3.76 -13.00
N PRO A 66 1.10 -5.09 -13.01
CA PRO A 66 0.56 -5.92 -11.93
C PRO A 66 1.58 -6.59 -11.01
N ASN A 67 2.86 -6.22 -11.07
CA ASN A 67 3.79 -6.60 -10.01
C ASN A 67 3.30 -6.04 -8.66
N LEU A 68 3.70 -6.70 -7.57
CA LEU A 68 3.27 -6.36 -6.21
C LEU A 68 3.47 -4.86 -5.93
N PRO A 69 2.41 -4.08 -5.67
CA PRO A 69 2.55 -2.69 -5.28
C PRO A 69 3.24 -2.56 -3.93
N THR A 70 3.79 -1.38 -3.66
CA THR A 70 4.32 -1.06 -2.32
C THR A 70 3.50 0.05 -1.68
N ALA A 71 3.19 -0.09 -0.39
CA ALA A 71 2.51 0.92 0.39
C ALA A 71 3.48 1.58 1.39
N TYR A 72 3.39 2.89 1.50
CA TYR A 72 4.24 3.72 2.35
C TYR A 72 3.38 4.65 3.21
N VAL A 73 3.71 4.82 4.48
CA VAL A 73 2.98 5.72 5.38
C VAL A 73 3.39 7.17 5.14
N LEU A 74 2.41 8.03 4.85
CA LEU A 74 2.52 9.49 4.84
C LEU A 74 2.09 10.09 6.19
N THR A 75 1.08 9.50 6.83
CA THR A 75 0.60 9.93 8.15
C THR A 75 0.08 8.71 8.91
N PRO A 76 0.41 8.55 10.20
CA PRO A 76 1.27 9.40 11.03
C PRO A 76 2.74 9.40 10.59
N ALA A 77 3.54 10.33 11.13
CA ALA A 77 4.97 10.39 10.82
C ALA A 77 5.68 9.11 11.28
N CYS A 78 6.75 8.74 10.59
CA CYS A 78 7.51 7.51 10.88
C CYS A 78 7.96 7.36 12.33
N GLU A 79 8.23 8.46 13.04
CA GLU A 79 8.66 8.48 14.44
C GLU A 79 7.52 8.20 15.43
N ASP A 80 6.28 8.48 15.04
CA ASP A 80 5.09 8.28 15.87
C ASP A 80 4.50 6.86 15.70
N ILE A 81 5.05 6.06 14.79
CA ILE A 81 4.57 4.71 14.49
C ILE A 81 5.23 3.69 15.43
N ALA A 82 4.41 2.97 16.20
CA ALA A 82 4.82 1.81 17.00
C ALA A 82 4.32 0.47 16.43
N HIS A 83 3.94 0.46 15.14
CA HIS A 83 3.36 -0.71 14.49
C HIS A 83 4.43 -1.63 13.90
N VAL A 84 4.53 -2.86 14.40
CA VAL A 84 5.57 -3.84 14.04
C VAL A 84 5.60 -4.24 12.56
N ASN A 85 4.45 -4.25 11.86
CA ASN A 85 4.44 -4.53 10.40
C ASN A 85 4.85 -3.31 9.53
N ILE A 86 5.36 -2.23 10.12
CA ILE A 86 5.76 -1.02 9.39
C ILE A 86 7.26 -0.82 9.58
N TYR A 87 8.02 -0.85 8.49
CA TYR A 87 9.47 -0.72 8.53
C TYR A 87 9.91 0.67 9.02
N ARG A 88 11.20 0.79 9.36
CA ARG A 88 11.82 2.07 9.67
C ARG A 88 11.90 2.96 8.42
N ARG A 89 12.08 4.25 8.66
CA ARG A 89 12.19 5.28 7.63
C ARG A 89 13.28 4.95 6.60
N ASN A 90 12.99 5.18 5.33
CA ASN A 90 13.94 5.08 4.23
C ASN A 90 13.52 6.02 3.08
N PHE A 91 14.41 6.23 2.11
CA PHE A 91 14.14 6.97 0.89
C PHE A 91 13.72 6.01 -0.23
N PHE A 92 12.68 6.40 -0.97
CA PHE A 92 12.15 5.61 -2.08
C PHE A 92 12.03 6.46 -3.34
N SER A 93 12.18 5.83 -4.51
CA SER A 93 12.15 6.51 -5.81
C SER A 93 10.79 7.11 -6.18
N VAL A 94 9.72 6.72 -5.48
CA VAL A 94 8.38 7.32 -5.63
C VAL A 94 8.27 8.68 -4.94
N ALA A 95 9.12 8.95 -3.95
CA ALA A 95 9.14 10.22 -3.20
C ALA A 95 10.58 10.55 -2.76
N PRO A 96 11.48 10.91 -3.68
CA PRO A 96 12.93 10.99 -3.41
C PRO A 96 13.36 12.09 -2.42
N GLY A 97 12.46 13.01 -2.06
CA GLY A 97 12.71 14.08 -1.08
C GLY A 97 12.04 13.86 0.27
N GLN A 98 11.40 12.71 0.50
CA GLN A 98 10.65 12.42 1.71
C GLN A 98 11.03 11.05 2.26
N GLU A 99 11.36 11.01 3.54
CA GLU A 99 11.51 9.75 4.26
C GLU A 99 10.14 9.13 4.50
N LEU A 100 10.00 7.86 4.14
CA LEU A 100 8.75 7.12 4.28
C LEU A 100 8.99 5.79 4.99
N CYS A 101 7.91 5.25 5.56
CA CYS A 101 7.93 3.94 6.20
C CYS A 101 7.09 2.97 5.37
N ALA A 102 7.74 1.96 4.82
CA ALA A 102 7.06 0.93 4.03
C ALA A 102 6.25 -0.01 4.92
N VAL A 103 5.09 -0.44 4.43
CA VAL A 103 4.24 -1.43 5.09
C VAL A 103 4.66 -2.83 4.63
N CYS A 104 4.96 -3.71 5.57
CA CYS A 104 5.16 -5.13 5.32
C CYS A 104 3.80 -5.80 5.10
N VAL A 105 3.61 -6.40 3.92
CA VAL A 105 2.38 -7.15 3.58
C VAL A 105 2.47 -8.64 3.94
N GLY A 106 3.59 -9.08 4.53
CA GLY A 106 3.86 -10.45 4.93
C GLY A 106 4.53 -11.30 3.83
N ASP A 107 5.53 -12.10 4.22
CA ASP A 107 6.39 -12.85 3.30
C ASP A 107 5.62 -13.85 2.44
N LYS A 108 4.67 -14.58 3.01
CA LYS A 108 3.86 -15.54 2.25
C LYS A 108 3.03 -14.82 1.19
N PHE A 109 2.46 -13.66 1.52
CA PHE A 109 1.69 -12.89 0.54
C PHE A 109 2.59 -12.35 -0.57
N SER A 110 3.75 -11.78 -0.22
CA SER A 110 4.63 -11.13 -1.20
C SER A 110 5.36 -12.11 -2.12
N THR A 111 5.74 -13.29 -1.61
CA THR A 111 6.57 -14.26 -2.34
C THR A 111 5.79 -15.38 -3.02
N ILE A 112 4.60 -15.71 -2.51
CA ILE A 112 3.80 -16.85 -2.99
C ILE A 112 2.43 -16.35 -3.47
N GLU A 113 1.60 -15.81 -2.57
CA GLU A 113 0.19 -15.58 -2.90
C GLU A 113 0.00 -14.51 -3.99
N TRP A 114 0.75 -13.41 -3.94
CA TRP A 114 0.66 -12.39 -4.98
C TRP A 114 1.16 -12.89 -6.33
N PRO A 115 2.41 -13.40 -6.48
CA PRO A 115 2.90 -13.83 -7.78
C PRO A 115 2.08 -14.96 -8.39
N GLU A 116 1.69 -15.95 -7.58
CA GLU A 116 1.03 -17.16 -8.08
C GLU A 116 -0.48 -16.96 -8.31
N ASN A 117 -1.18 -16.24 -7.42
CA ASN A 117 -2.64 -16.17 -7.46
C ASN A 117 -3.20 -14.86 -8.02
N TRP A 118 -2.43 -13.76 -8.01
CA TRP A 118 -2.99 -12.44 -8.33
C TRP A 118 -2.27 -11.73 -9.48
N GLN A 119 -0.94 -11.77 -9.52
CA GLN A 119 -0.15 -11.11 -10.55
C GLN A 119 -0.53 -11.64 -11.95
N ALA A 120 -0.51 -12.97 -12.12
CA ALA A 120 -0.81 -13.64 -13.39
C ALA A 120 -2.32 -13.90 -13.64
N ALA A 121 -3.19 -13.71 -12.64
CA ALA A 121 -4.60 -14.03 -12.77
C ALA A 121 -5.31 -13.13 -13.81
N GLU A 122 -6.23 -13.71 -14.59
CA GLU A 122 -7.05 -13.02 -15.58
C GLU A 122 -8.26 -12.31 -14.95
N VAL A 123 -8.02 -11.58 -13.86
CA VAL A 123 -9.02 -10.74 -13.20
C VAL A 123 -8.71 -9.27 -13.43
N SER A 124 -9.72 -8.41 -13.33
CA SER A 124 -9.57 -6.99 -13.63
C SER A 124 -8.62 -6.28 -12.64
N HIS A 125 -7.98 -5.21 -13.11
CA HIS A 125 -6.98 -4.46 -12.32
C HIS A 125 -7.57 -3.91 -11.00
N ASP A 126 -8.86 -3.55 -10.98
CA ASP A 126 -9.55 -3.10 -9.77
C ASP A 126 -9.66 -4.24 -8.74
N VAL A 127 -9.95 -5.47 -9.16
CA VAL A 127 -10.01 -6.61 -8.24
C VAL A 127 -8.63 -6.88 -7.63
N LYS A 128 -7.58 -6.95 -8.46
CA LYS A 128 -6.19 -7.17 -7.98
C LYS A 128 -5.75 -6.08 -7.00
N MET A 129 -6.02 -4.82 -7.32
CA MET A 129 -5.66 -3.70 -6.44
C MET A 129 -6.51 -3.69 -5.17
N GLY A 130 -7.78 -4.09 -5.23
CA GLY A 130 -8.63 -4.31 -4.06
C GLY A 130 -8.03 -5.34 -3.10
N ILE A 131 -7.62 -6.51 -3.62
CA ILE A 131 -6.95 -7.56 -2.83
C ILE A 131 -5.67 -7.04 -2.16
N PHE A 132 -4.85 -6.27 -2.88
CA PHE A 132 -3.66 -5.65 -2.28
C PHE A 132 -4.03 -4.70 -1.13
N LEU A 133 -5.02 -3.83 -1.33
CA LEU A 133 -5.44 -2.87 -0.31
C LEU A 133 -6.10 -3.55 0.90
N ASP A 134 -6.84 -4.63 0.68
CA ASP A 134 -7.38 -5.47 1.76
C ASP A 134 -6.27 -6.14 2.56
N GLN A 135 -5.23 -6.65 1.88
CA GLN A 135 -4.05 -7.19 2.56
C GLN A 135 -3.36 -6.12 3.41
N VAL A 136 -3.13 -4.92 2.85
CA VAL A 136 -2.55 -3.80 3.59
C VAL A 136 -3.42 -3.43 4.81
N ARG A 137 -4.74 -3.36 4.64
CA ARG A 137 -5.67 -3.12 5.75
C ARG A 137 -5.58 -4.24 6.79
N MET A 138 -5.51 -5.50 6.37
CA MET A 138 -5.40 -6.64 7.28
C MET A 138 -4.13 -6.55 8.13
N VAL A 139 -2.97 -6.29 7.52
CA VAL A 139 -1.70 -6.18 8.27
C VAL A 139 -1.67 -4.97 9.19
N LEU A 140 -2.32 -3.86 8.84
CA LEU A 140 -2.44 -2.68 9.70
C LEU A 140 -3.38 -2.89 10.90
N ASN A 141 -4.28 -3.88 10.83
CA ASN A 141 -5.21 -4.20 11.93
C ASN A 141 -4.75 -5.40 12.77
N ASN A 142 -3.80 -6.19 12.25
CA ASN A 142 -3.27 -7.40 12.86
C ASN A 142 -1.73 -7.34 12.90
N PRO A 143 -1.18 -6.56 13.86
CA PRO A 143 0.26 -6.51 14.09
C PRO A 143 0.81 -7.92 14.35
N ASN A 144 1.91 -8.31 13.69
CA ASN A 144 2.58 -9.59 13.95
C ASN A 144 3.47 -9.45 15.19
N PRO A 145 3.10 -10.01 16.35
CA PRO A 145 3.89 -9.85 17.58
C PRO A 145 5.28 -10.51 17.51
N GLY A 146 5.53 -11.37 16.52
CA GLY A 146 6.85 -11.98 16.29
C GLY A 146 7.76 -11.18 15.36
N ASP A 147 7.32 -10.02 14.85
CA ASP A 147 8.13 -9.14 14.00
C ASP A 147 8.87 -8.09 14.85
N ILE A 148 10.17 -7.94 14.61
CA ILE A 148 11.08 -7.08 15.36
C ILE A 148 11.22 -5.67 14.76
N ALA A 149 10.60 -5.35 13.62
CA ALA A 149 10.87 -4.10 12.90
C ALA A 149 10.64 -2.84 13.76
N ARG A 150 9.70 -2.92 14.70
CA ARG A 150 9.39 -1.89 15.70
C ARG A 150 8.99 -2.48 17.06
N GLU A 151 9.69 -3.53 17.50
CA GLU A 151 9.52 -4.04 18.86
C GLU A 151 9.60 -2.87 19.85
N VAL A 152 8.55 -2.75 20.67
CA VAL A 152 8.40 -1.79 21.78
C VAL A 152 8.44 -2.56 23.08
#